data_AF-A0A1Q7NJP3-F1
#
_entry.id   AF-A0A1Q7NJP3-F1
#
_cell.length_a   1.000
_cell.length_b   1.000
_cell.length_c   1.000
_cell.angle_alpha   90.00
_cell.angle_beta   90.00
_cell.angle_gamma   90.00
#
_symmetry.space_group_name_H-M   'P 1'
#
loop_
_entity.id
_entity.type
_entity.pdbx_description
1 polymer ?
#
loop_
_entity_poly.entity_id
_entity_poly.type
_entity_poly.pdbx_seq_one_letter_code
_entity_poly.pdbx_strand_id
1 'polypeptide(L)' 'MKLEDLKPQNPPQILYHYTSQEGLMGIITERCIWASKIHYLNDSEEFSIALDLAGRELKKRLEAEREG' A
#
# COMPACT_ATOMS: atom_id res chain seq x y z
N MET A 1 12.55 14.43 -2.18
CA MET A 1 13.13 13.71 -1.02
C MET A 1 14.42 13.06 -1.50
N LYS A 2 15.56 13.39 -0.91
CA LYS A 2 16.85 12.81 -1.33
C LYS A 2 17.09 11.54 -0.50
N LEU A 3 17.76 10.54 -1.08
CA LEU A 3 18.07 9.28 -0.38
C LEU A 3 18.85 9.52 0.93
N GLU A 4 19.59 10.62 0.96
CA GLU A 4 20.41 11.16 2.05
C GLU A 4 19.58 11.55 3.29
N ASP A 5 18.29 11.84 3.11
CA ASP A 5 17.38 12.28 4.18
C ASP A 5 16.84 11.08 4.99
N LEU A 6 16.98 9.86 4.47
CA LEU A 6 16.59 8.60 5.13
C LEU A 6 17.72 8.15 6.07
N LYS A 7 17.95 8.90 7.15
CA LYS A 7 18.82 8.38 8.22
C LYS A 7 18.20 7.08 8.77
N PRO A 8 18.95 5.96 8.85
CA PRO A 8 18.46 4.78 9.53
C PRO A 8 18.25 5.15 10.99
N GLN A 9 16.99 5.35 11.37
CA GLN A 9 16.62 5.52 12.77
C GLN A 9 16.87 4.17 13.44
N ASN A 10 17.45 4.20 14.65
CA ASN A 10 17.51 2.99 15.46
C ASN A 10 16.08 2.49 15.66
N PRO A 11 15.75 1.24 15.26
CA PRO A 11 14.42 0.70 15.46
C PRO A 11 14.12 0.68 16.97
N PRO A 12 12.84 0.80 17.37
CA PRO A 12 12.46 0.73 18.77
C PRO A 12 12.94 -0.57 19.42
N GLN A 13 13.17 -0.54 20.74
CA GLN A 13 13.64 -1.71 21.50
C GLN A 13 12.73 -2.94 21.35
N ILE A 14 11.44 -2.73 21.11
CA ILE A 14 10.45 -3.79 20.87
C ILE A 14 9.79 -3.51 19.53
N LEU A 15 9.89 -4.47 18.62
CA LEU A 15 9.21 -4.46 17.32
C LEU A 15 8.20 -5.61 17.30
N TYR A 16 6.94 -5.30 17.02
CA TYR A 16 5.92 -6.33 16.82
C TYR A 16 6.01 -6.84 15.39
N HIS A 17 6.14 -8.16 15.20
CA HIS A 17 6.14 -8.75 13.88
C HIS A 17 4.70 -8.95 13.41
N TYR A 18 4.32 -8.26 12.33
CA TYR A 18 2.95 -8.25 11.79
C TYR A 18 2.66 -9.45 10.87
N THR A 19 3.56 -10.41 10.79
CA THR A 19 3.41 -11.60 9.95
C THR A 19 4.01 -12.80 10.68
N SER A 20 3.56 -14.01 10.34
CA SER A 20 4.22 -15.23 10.81
C SER A 20 5.42 -15.53 9.90
N GLN A 21 6.28 -16.45 10.34
CA GLN A 21 7.39 -16.91 9.51
C GLN A 21 6.88 -17.48 8.17
N GLU A 22 5.78 -18.22 8.19
CA GLU A 22 5.13 -18.78 7.01
C GLU A 22 4.59 -17.68 6.09
N GLY A 23 3.98 -16.64 6.66
CA GLY A 23 3.50 -15.48 5.91
C GLY A 23 4.64 -14.72 5.21
N LEU A 24 5.76 -14.52 5.90
CA LEU A 24 6.97 -13.91 5.33
C LEU A 24 7.55 -14.78 4.20
N MET A 25 7.68 -16.09 4.42
CA MET A 25 8.20 -17.01 3.42
C MET A 25 7.31 -17.06 2.17
N GLY A 26 5.99 -17.02 2.34
CA GLY A 26 5.04 -16.92 1.22
C GLY A 26 5.24 -15.64 0.39
N ILE A 27 5.41 -14.48 1.03
CA ILE A 27 5.66 -13.21 0.32
C ILE A 27 6.92 -13.29 -0.54
N ILE A 28 8.01 -13.85 -0.01
CA ILE A 28 9.30 -13.93 -0.70
C ILE A 28 9.25 -14.90 -1.87
N THR A 29 8.66 -16.08 -1.66
CA THR A 29 8.64 -17.16 -2.65
C THR A 29 7.66 -16.89 -3.79
N GLU A 30 6.45 -16.45 -3.46
CA GLU A 30 5.38 -16.17 -4.43
C GLU A 30 5.48 -14.76 -5.04
N ARG A 31 6.33 -13.89 -4.45
CA ARG A 31 6.46 -12.47 -4.84
C ARG A 31 5.12 -11.74 -4.86
N CYS A 32 4.24 -12.10 -3.93
CA CYS A 32 2.88 -11.60 -3.82
C CYS A 32 2.56 -11.32 -2.35
N ILE A 33 1.87 -10.20 -2.08
CA ILE A 33 1.38 -9.88 -0.74
C ILE A 33 -0.10 -10.26 -0.67
N TRP A 34 -0.46 -11.11 0.30
CA TRP A 34 -1.84 -11.44 0.59
C TRP A 34 -2.47 -10.37 1.49
N ALA A 35 -3.24 -9.46 0.90
CA ALA A 35 -4.03 -8.49 1.64
C ALA A 35 -5.46 -9.03 1.81
N SER A 36 -5.74 -9.64 2.97
CA SER A 36 -6.99 -10.39 3.21
C SER A 36 -8.24 -9.51 3.29
N LYS A 37 -8.09 -8.19 3.45
CA LYS A 37 -9.13 -7.14 3.38
C LYS A 37 -8.50 -5.76 3.65
N ILE A 38 -8.86 -4.76 2.85
CA ILE A 38 -8.34 -3.39 2.96
C ILE A 38 -8.66 -2.72 4.30
N HIS A 39 -9.73 -3.14 4.98
CA HIS A 39 -10.12 -2.61 6.30
C HIS A 39 -9.20 -3.03 7.46
N TYR A 40 -8.32 -4.00 7.25
CA TYR A 40 -7.37 -4.46 8.27
C TYR A 40 -5.93 -4.04 7.97
N LEU A 41 -5.73 -3.13 7.00
CA LEU A 41 -4.41 -2.55 6.75
C LEU A 41 -4.08 -1.56 7.86
N ASN A 42 -2.79 -1.49 8.21
CA ASN A 42 -2.27 -0.64 9.28
C ASN A 42 -2.43 0.86 8.97
N ASP A 43 -2.58 1.21 7.70
CA ASP A 43 -2.80 2.56 7.25
C ASP A 43 -4.19 2.70 6.63
N SER A 44 -5.10 3.34 7.36
CA SER A 44 -6.45 3.63 6.87
C SER A 44 -6.45 4.59 5.68
N GLU A 45 -5.39 5.37 5.47
CA GLU A 45 -5.26 6.29 4.35
C GLU A 45 -5.14 5.53 3.02
N GLU A 46 -4.60 4.31 3.03
CA GLU A 46 -4.50 3.46 1.82
C GLU A 46 -5.89 3.22 1.19
N PHE A 47 -6.93 3.03 2.00
CA PHE A 47 -8.30 2.89 1.51
C PHE A 47 -8.81 4.16 0.84
N SER A 48 -8.61 5.32 1.49
CA SER A 48 -9.05 6.62 0.97
C SER A 48 -8.34 6.96 -0.34
N ILE A 49 -7.03 6.75 -0.42
CA ILE A 49 -6.22 6.97 -1.62
C ILE A 49 -6.72 6.10 -2.78
N ALA A 50 -7.06 4.85 -2.51
CA ALA A 50 -7.60 3.94 -3.54
C ALA A 50 -8.91 4.48 -4.14
N LEU A 51 -9.82 5.00 -3.31
CA LEU A 51 -11.07 5.61 -3.77
C LEU A 51 -10.83 6.89 -4.58
N ASP A 52 -9.90 7.74 -4.13
CA ASP A 52 -9.57 8.98 -4.84
C ASP A 52 -8.94 8.73 -6.21
N LEU A 53 -8.07 7.72 -6.31
CA LEU A 53 -7.48 7.29 -7.59
C LEU A 53 -8.57 6.76 -8.53
N ALA A 54 -9.45 5.89 -8.04
CA ALA A 54 -10.55 5.35 -8.83
C ALA A 54 -11.48 6.46 -9.33
N GLY A 55 -11.86 7.42 -8.46
CA GLY A 55 -12.71 8.54 -8.83
C GLY A 55 -12.07 9.45 -9.90
N ARG A 56 -10.77 9.75 -9.78
CA ARG A 56 -10.04 10.53 -10.78
C ARG A 56 -9.98 9.85 -12.15
N GLU A 57 -9.70 8.56 -12.17
CA GLU A 57 -9.65 7.79 -13.42
C GLU A 57 -11.02 7.69 -14.08
N LEU A 58 -12.09 7.46 -13.30
CA LEU A 58 -13.46 7.47 -13.82
C LEU A 58 -13.81 8.82 -14.45
N LYS A 59 -13.50 9.93 -13.76
CA LYS A 59 -13.76 11.27 -14.28
C LYS A 59 -13.03 11.51 -15.61
N LYS A 60 -11.75 11.13 -15.67
CA LYS A 60 -10.92 11.24 -16.88
C LYS A 60 -11.52 10.47 -18.06
N ARG A 61 -12.03 9.25 -17.83
CA ARG A 61 -12.67 8.44 -18.88
C ARG A 61 -13.97 9.05 -19.37
N LEU A 62 -14.80 9.55 -18.45
CA LEU A 62 -16.05 10.24 -18.80
C LEU A 62 -15.81 11.52 -19.62
N GLU A 63 -14.73 12.25 -19.33
CA GLU A 63 -14.35 13.42 -20.13
C GLU A 63 -13.88 12.99 -21.53
N ALA A 64 -13.04 11.97 -21.64
CA ALA A 64 -12.58 11.43 -22.93
C ALA A 64 -13.72 10.89 -23.81
N GLU A 65 -14.75 10.27 -23.23
CA GLU A 65 -15.95 9.82 -23.96
C GLU A 65 -16.84 10.97 -24.43
N ARG A 66 -16.76 12.16 -23.82
CA ARG A 66 -17.56 13.34 -24.21
C ARG A 66 -16.89 14.18 -25.30
N GLU A 67 -15.57 14.03 -25.44
CA GLU A 67 -14.75 14.76 -26.42
C GLU A 67 -14.52 13.97 -27.72
N GLY A 68 -14.83 12.68 -27.75
CA GLY A 68 -14.80 11.82 -28.95
C GLY A 68 -16.15 11.66 -29.61
#